data_AF-A0A3C0CYP9-F1
#
_entry.id   AF-A0A3C0CYP9-F1
#
_cell.length_a   1.000
_cell.length_b   1.000
_cell.length_c   1.000
_cell.angle_alpha   90.00
_cell.angle_beta   90.00
_cell.angle_gamma   90.00
#
_symmetry.space_group_name_H-M   'P 1'
#
loop_
_entity.id
_entity.type
_entity.pdbx_description
1 polymer ?
#
loop_
_entity_poly.entity_id
_entity_poly.type
_entity_poly.pdbx_seq_one_letter_code
_entity_poly.pdbx_strand_id
1 'polypeptide(L)' 'DGLLIEVHNNPKHALCDGAQSLRPEQFKDLMEQLSRVSQAVGRTL' A
#
# COMPACT_ATOMS: atom_id res chain seq x y z
N ASP A 1 10.39 -3.16 -12.17
CA ASP A 1 9.52 -3.83 -11.19
C ASP A 1 8.70 -2.79 -10.46
N GLY A 2 7.37 -2.94 -10.42
CA GLY A 2 6.46 -2.00 -9.75
C GLY A 2 5.28 -2.75 -9.14
N LEU A 3 4.67 -2.16 -8.11
CA LEU A 3 3.50 -2.69 -7.41
C LEU A 3 2.29 -1.78 -7.71
N LEU A 4 1.14 -2.38 -8.00
CA LEU A 4 -0.13 -1.69 -8.10
C LEU A 4 -0.91 -1.95 -6.81
N ILE A 5 -1.30 -0.88 -6.11
CA ILE A 5 -1.96 -0.95 -4.80
C ILE A 5 -3.25 -0.14 -4.84
N GLU A 6 -4.38 -0.76 -4.53
CA GLU A 6 -5.68 -0.10 -4.42
C GLU A 6 -5.94 0.32 -2.95
N VAL A 7 -6.27 1.60 -2.76
CA VAL A 7 -6.48 2.21 -1.43
C VAL A 7 -7.87 2.81 -1.37
N HIS A 8 -8.65 2.44 -0.34
CA HIS A 8 -10.01 2.93 -0.16
C HIS A 8 -10.25 3.46 1.26
N ASN A 9 -10.81 4.68 1.36
CA ASN A 9 -11.15 5.32 2.63
C ASN A 9 -12.30 4.62 3.40
N ASN A 10 -13.11 3.78 2.73
CA ASN A 10 -14.24 3.09 3.35
C ASN A 10 -14.39 1.65 2.82
N PRO A 11 -13.49 0.73 3.22
CA PRO A 11 -13.40 -0.62 2.63
C PRO A 11 -14.66 -1.47 2.84
N LYS A 12 -15.49 -1.16 3.84
CA LYS A 12 -16.75 -1.87 4.11
C LYS A 12 -17.86 -1.63 3.07
N HIS A 13 -17.75 -0.58 2.24
CA HIS A 13 -18.68 -0.29 1.14
C HIS A 13 -18.06 -0.56 -0.24
N ALA A 14 -16.84 -1.13 -0.29
CA ALA A 14 -16.20 -1.50 -1.54
C ALA A 14 -16.98 -2.66 -2.20
N LEU A 15 -17.49 -2.42 -3.41
CA LEU A 15 -18.32 -3.35 -4.18
C LEU A 15 -17.58 -4.61 -4.67
N CYS A 16 -16.25 -4.64 -4.56
CA CYS A 16 -15.39 -5.81 -4.74
C CYS A 16 -14.23 -5.75 -3.74
N ASP A 17 -13.86 -6.89 -3.17
CA ASP A 17 -12.59 -7.17 -2.46
C ASP A 17 -12.19 -6.25 -1.30
N GLY A 18 -13.14 -5.92 -0.43
CA GLY A 18 -12.87 -5.22 0.84
C GLY A 18 -11.90 -5.95 1.79
N ALA A 19 -11.58 -7.23 1.56
CA ALA A 19 -10.60 -8.00 2.33
C ALA A 19 -9.13 -7.75 1.92
N GLN A 20 -8.88 -7.24 0.71
CA GLN A 20 -7.52 -6.91 0.22
C GLN A 20 -7.26 -5.41 0.13
N SER A 21 -8.29 -4.57 0.27
CA SER A 21 -8.13 -3.11 0.26
C SER A 21 -7.39 -2.62 1.50
N LEU A 22 -6.24 -1.96 1.30
CA LEU A 22 -5.55 -1.26 2.38
C LEU A 22 -6.33 -0.01 2.75
N ARG A 23 -6.52 0.20 4.06
CA ARG A 23 -6.95 1.50 4.56
C ARG A 23 -5.83 2.53 4.37
N PRO A 24 -6.16 3.84 4.27
CA PRO A 24 -5.16 4.88 4.06
C PRO A 24 -4.02 4.86 5.07
N GLU A 25 -4.30 4.53 6.33
CA GLU A 25 -3.29 4.42 7.39
C GLU A 25 -2.33 3.25 7.12
N GLN A 26 -2.86 2.12 6.67
CA GLN A 26 -2.06 0.94 6.33
C GLN A 26 -1.23 1.16 5.06
N PHE A 27 -1.75 1.93 4.11
CA PHE A 27 -0.97 2.36 2.94
C PHE A 27 0.20 3.26 3.34
N LYS A 28 -0.02 4.19 4.27
CA LYS A 28 1.05 5.04 4.82
C LYS A 28 2.14 4.18 5.47
N ASP A 29 1.77 3.25 6.33
CA ASP A 29 2.71 2.34 6.99
C ASP A 29 3.49 1.50 5.96
N LEU A 30 2.82 1.01 4.92
CA LEU A 30 3.44 0.26 3.84
C LEU A 30 4.45 1.10 3.05
N MET A 31 4.14 2.36 2.74
CA MET A 31 5.08 3.26 2.04
C MET A 31 6.31 3.58 2.89
N GLU A 32 6.16 3.72 4.22
CA GLU A 32 7.30 3.88 5.13
C GLU A 32 8.20 2.63 5.15
N GLN A 33 7.60 1.43 5.11
CA GLN A 33 8.36 0.18 5.03
C GLN A 33 9.06 0.01 3.67
N LEU A 34 8.36 0.29 2.57
CA LEU A 34 8.91 0.23 1.22
C LEU A 34 10.09 1.18 1.06
N SER A 35 10.09 2.35 1.71
CA SER A 35 11.23 3.28 1.69
C SER A 35 12.50 2.66 2.25
N ARG A 36 12.38 1.89 3.35
CA ARG A 36 13.54 1.18 3.94
C ARG A 36 14.02 0.05 3.03
N VAL A 37 13.07 -0.67 2.43
CA VAL A 37 13.40 -1.77 1.50
C VAL A 37 14.06 -1.22 0.24
N SER A 38 13.54 -0.13 -0.34
CA SER A 38 14.09 0.48 -1.56
C SER A 38 15.54 0.91 -1.32
N GLN A 39 15.83 1.58 -0.20
CA GLN A 39 17.20 1.95 0.18
C GLN A 39 18.11 0.71 0.32
N ALA A 40 17.63 -0.35 0.97
CA ALA A 40 18.40 -1.58 1.16
C ALA A 40 18.73 -2.29 -0.17
N VAL A 41 17.86 -2.18 -1.17
CA VAL A 41 18.09 -2.75 -2.52
C VAL A 41 18.68 -1.76 -3.52
N GLY A 42 19.12 -0.57 -3.06
CA GLY A 42 19.75 0.46 -3.90
C GLY A 42 18.80 1.13 -4.88
N ARG A 43 17.50 1.20 -4.56
CA ARG A 43 16.43 1.80 -5.36
C ARG A 43 15.82 3.02 -4.67
N THR A 44 15.42 3.99 -5.47
CA THR A 44 14.69 5.18 -5.02
C THR A 44 13.19 4.95 -5.17
N LEU A 45 12.42 5.45 -4.21
CA LEU A 45 10.96 5.32 -4.17
C LEU A 45 10.28 6.52 -4.84
#